data_AF-A0A2R7M954-F1
#
_entry.id   AF-A0A2R7M954-F1
#
_cell.length_a   1.000
_cell.length_b   1.000
_cell.length_c   1.000
_cell.angle_alpha   90.00
_cell.angle_beta   90.00
_cell.angle_gamma   90.00
#
_symmetry.space_group_name_H-M   'P 1'
#
loop_
_entity.id
_entity.type
_entity.pdbx_description
1 polymer ?
#
loop_
_entity_poly.entity_id
_entity_poly.type
_entity_poly.pdbx_seq_one_letter_code
_entity_poly.pdbx_strand_id
1 'polypeptide(L)'
;ALYPMVTMNGEECHNEWEITHEEIHRNGAIAFAIYNYHRFTGDYSYIPEKGLEVLIGIARFWHQRASFSKDKNQYVILGVTGPNEYENNINNNFYTNYIAKWCIDYAEEQIKKVAVEYPADHKRILEKVNLSATEIQAWKKVANDMYFPFSKELDIYLQQDGFLDKDLVPVKDLDKSQRPINQKWSWDRVLRSPYIKQADVLQCFYFFEDHFSKEELKRNFEFYESFTVHESSLSPCVHSIQAAALDKMDMAYTFYLRTSRLDLDDYNKEVEEGCHITSMAGTWMSIVEGFGGMRVKNDQLHFSPKIPKEWKGYSFKINFRNQILKVSVNHDKTTFTVDGDQDLTIVVNGNPVIASKFVQIN
;
A
#
# COMPACT_ATOMS: atom_id res chain seq x y z
N ALA A 1 -15.95 7.90 10.90
CA ALA A 1 -16.35 6.57 10.43
C ALA A 1 -15.18 5.63 10.63
N LEU A 2 -15.35 4.59 11.44
CA LEU A 2 -14.42 3.47 11.52
C LEU A 2 -15.05 2.33 10.73
N TYR A 3 -14.47 2.01 9.58
CA TYR A 3 -14.90 0.88 8.78
C TYR A 3 -14.47 -0.43 9.45
N PRO A 4 -15.28 -1.48 9.34
CA PRO A 4 -15.01 -2.77 9.96
C PRO A 4 -13.83 -3.49 9.29
N MET A 5 -13.19 -4.40 10.03
CA MET A 5 -12.19 -5.32 9.49
C MET A 5 -12.86 -6.39 8.63
N VAL A 6 -13.95 -6.98 9.12
CA VAL A 6 -14.72 -7.99 8.39
C VAL A 6 -16.19 -7.57 8.37
N THR A 7 -16.83 -7.62 7.19
CA THR A 7 -18.24 -7.25 7.08
C THR A 7 -18.93 -7.86 5.87
N MET A 8 -20.25 -8.00 5.96
CA MET A 8 -21.13 -8.24 4.81
C MET A 8 -22.16 -7.11 4.60
N ASN A 9 -22.52 -6.39 5.67
CA ASN A 9 -23.60 -5.38 5.69
C ASN A 9 -23.14 -3.97 6.13
N GLY A 10 -21.85 -3.79 6.43
CA GLY A 10 -21.27 -2.57 6.97
C GLY A 10 -20.97 -2.61 8.48
N GLU A 11 -21.50 -3.59 9.22
CA GLU A 11 -21.19 -3.81 10.63
C GLU A 11 -19.97 -4.73 10.79
N GLU A 12 -19.24 -4.56 11.88
CA GLU A 12 -18.09 -5.39 12.21
C GLU A 12 -18.49 -6.83 12.54
N CYS A 13 -17.73 -7.78 12.02
CA CYS A 13 -17.93 -9.21 12.23
C CYS A 13 -16.67 -9.91 12.78
N HIS A 14 -15.51 -9.24 12.81
CA HIS A 14 -14.30 -9.77 13.41
C HIS A 14 -14.39 -9.75 14.95
N ASN A 15 -13.84 -10.75 15.65
CA ASN A 15 -14.06 -10.95 17.09
C ASN A 15 -12.78 -11.02 17.95
N GLU A 16 -11.61 -10.67 17.41
CA GLU A 16 -10.37 -10.53 18.19
C GLU A 16 -10.05 -9.04 18.39
N TRP A 17 -9.90 -8.60 19.65
CA TRP A 17 -9.91 -7.18 20.00
C TRP A 17 -8.71 -6.42 19.40
N GLU A 18 -7.56 -7.10 19.34
CA GLU A 18 -6.29 -6.65 18.76
C GLU A 18 -6.40 -6.33 17.26
N ILE A 19 -7.41 -6.86 16.58
CA ILE A 19 -7.67 -6.62 15.16
C ILE A 19 -8.89 -5.72 15.00
N THR A 20 -10.01 -6.15 15.59
CA THR A 20 -11.31 -5.51 15.50
C THR A 20 -11.25 -4.04 15.93
N HIS A 21 -10.57 -3.74 17.03
CA HIS A 21 -10.52 -2.39 17.59
C HIS A 21 -9.25 -1.63 17.18
N GLU A 22 -8.16 -2.33 16.90
CA GLU A 22 -6.82 -1.75 16.84
C GLU A 22 -6.19 -1.75 15.45
N GLU A 23 -6.62 -2.62 14.51
CA GLU A 23 -6.09 -2.65 13.14
C GLU A 23 -6.71 -1.57 12.23
N ILE A 24 -6.59 -0.32 12.67
CA ILE A 24 -7.37 0.81 12.15
C ILE A 24 -6.84 1.41 10.84
N HIS A 25 -5.67 0.96 10.36
CA HIS A 25 -5.08 1.39 9.09
C HIS A 25 -5.99 1.10 7.88
N ARG A 26 -6.90 0.12 8.00
CA ARG A 26 -7.93 -0.22 7.01
C ARG A 26 -8.81 0.96 6.59
N ASN A 27 -9.06 1.92 7.48
CA ASN A 27 -9.74 3.17 7.11
C ASN A 27 -8.95 3.94 6.04
N GLY A 28 -7.64 3.95 6.19
CA GLY A 28 -6.74 4.55 5.23
C GLY A 28 -6.78 3.86 3.87
N ALA A 29 -6.86 2.53 3.84
CA ALA A 29 -6.98 1.77 2.61
C ALA A 29 -8.24 2.13 1.79
N ILE A 30 -9.36 2.44 2.46
CA ILE A 30 -10.60 2.89 1.80
C ILE A 30 -10.41 4.25 1.15
N ALA A 31 -9.83 5.23 1.87
CA ALA A 31 -9.53 6.53 1.29
C ALA A 31 -8.52 6.42 0.13
N PHE A 32 -7.52 5.54 0.26
CA PHE A 32 -6.56 5.26 -0.80
C PHE A 32 -7.21 4.61 -2.03
N ALA A 33 -8.19 3.73 -1.84
CA ALA A 33 -8.95 3.15 -2.95
C ALA A 33 -9.73 4.21 -3.74
N ILE A 34 -10.34 5.19 -3.06
CA ILE A 34 -11.01 6.34 -3.71
C ILE A 34 -10.00 7.16 -4.52
N TYR A 35 -8.86 7.49 -3.92
CA TYR A 35 -7.77 8.19 -4.59
C TYR A 35 -7.26 7.43 -5.81
N ASN A 36 -6.99 6.13 -5.66
CA ASN A 36 -6.42 5.30 -6.71
C ASN A 36 -7.41 5.08 -7.86
N TYR A 37 -8.70 4.91 -7.55
CA TYR A 37 -9.77 4.86 -8.56
C TYR A 37 -9.71 6.10 -9.44
N HIS A 38 -9.79 7.30 -8.85
CA HIS A 38 -9.75 8.55 -9.61
C HIS A 38 -8.44 8.70 -10.40
N ARG A 39 -7.29 8.49 -9.75
CA ARG A 39 -5.96 8.59 -10.37
C ARG A 39 -5.87 7.71 -11.62
N PHE A 40 -6.36 6.47 -11.54
CA PHE A 40 -6.24 5.50 -12.61
C PHE A 40 -7.28 5.69 -13.72
N THR A 41 -8.55 5.94 -13.39
CA THR A 41 -9.64 6.03 -14.37
C THR A 41 -9.81 7.44 -14.95
N GLY A 42 -9.34 8.46 -14.25
CA GLY A 42 -9.66 9.87 -14.53
C GLY A 42 -11.09 10.26 -14.18
N ASP A 43 -11.91 9.33 -13.66
CA ASP A 43 -13.29 9.60 -13.27
C ASP A 43 -13.31 10.31 -11.92
N TYR A 44 -13.50 11.63 -11.96
CA TYR A 44 -13.66 12.44 -10.76
C TYR A 44 -15.10 12.45 -10.24
N SER A 45 -16.09 11.98 -11.01
CA SER A 45 -17.52 12.13 -10.67
C SER A 45 -17.90 11.46 -9.35
N TYR A 46 -17.23 10.36 -9.00
CA TYR A 46 -17.47 9.63 -7.75
C TYR A 46 -17.22 10.50 -6.50
N ILE A 47 -16.23 11.39 -6.52
CA ILE A 47 -15.84 12.19 -5.34
C ILE A 47 -16.96 13.14 -4.90
N PRO A 48 -17.48 14.06 -5.73
CA PRO A 48 -18.61 14.89 -5.35
C PRO A 48 -19.91 14.09 -5.19
N GLU A 49 -20.10 12.98 -5.92
CA GLU A 49 -21.36 12.21 -5.80
C GLU A 49 -21.46 11.46 -4.45
N LYS A 50 -20.37 10.79 -4.02
CA LYS A 50 -20.34 9.88 -2.86
C LYS A 50 -19.05 9.97 -2.04
N GLY A 51 -17.89 10.04 -2.71
CA GLY A 51 -16.60 9.81 -2.09
C GLY A 51 -16.21 10.86 -1.04
N LEU A 52 -16.60 12.13 -1.22
CA LEU A 52 -16.23 13.20 -0.30
C LEU A 52 -16.85 13.00 1.10
N GLU A 53 -18.07 12.46 1.19
CA GLU A 53 -18.69 12.13 2.48
C GLU A 53 -17.91 11.02 3.21
N VAL A 54 -17.40 10.03 2.46
CA VAL A 54 -16.54 8.95 2.98
C VAL A 54 -15.22 9.53 3.51
N LEU A 55 -14.55 10.36 2.71
CA LEU A 55 -13.28 10.99 3.09
C LEU A 55 -13.43 11.87 4.34
N ILE A 56 -14.51 12.67 4.44
CA ILE A 56 -14.82 13.46 5.64
C ILE A 56 -15.05 12.53 6.84
N GLY A 57 -15.81 11.44 6.67
CA GLY A 57 -16.01 10.44 7.70
C GLY A 57 -14.70 9.84 8.23
N ILE A 58 -13.76 9.52 7.34
CA ILE A 58 -12.44 8.98 7.68
C ILE A 58 -11.56 10.03 8.36
N ALA A 59 -11.51 11.27 7.85
CA ALA A 59 -10.73 12.35 8.46
C ALA A 59 -11.21 12.67 9.90
N ARG A 60 -12.53 12.68 10.13
CA ARG A 60 -13.11 12.81 11.48
C ARG A 60 -12.64 11.71 12.42
N PHE A 61 -12.62 10.47 11.95
CA PHE A 61 -12.12 9.34 12.75
C PHE A 61 -10.65 9.55 13.14
N TRP A 62 -9.78 9.89 12.18
CA TRP A 62 -8.35 10.08 12.47
C TRP A 62 -8.11 11.22 13.45
N HIS A 63 -8.82 12.35 13.29
CA HIS A 63 -8.75 13.45 14.25
C HIS A 63 -9.19 13.04 15.65
N GLN A 64 -10.25 12.23 15.79
CA GLN A 64 -10.73 11.74 17.08
C GLN A 64 -9.82 10.67 17.70
N ARG A 65 -9.15 9.87 16.87
CA ARG A 65 -8.34 8.72 17.31
C ARG A 65 -6.91 9.10 17.70
N ALA A 66 -6.37 10.16 17.10
CA ALA A 66 -5.06 10.69 17.46
C ALA A 66 -5.11 11.45 18.79
N SER A 67 -4.02 11.40 19.55
CA SER A 67 -3.85 12.10 20.83
C SER A 67 -2.62 12.99 20.79
N PHE A 68 -2.67 14.17 21.42
CA PHE A 68 -1.49 15.03 21.52
C PHE A 68 -0.60 14.59 22.69
N SER A 69 0.61 14.12 22.40
CA SER A 69 1.62 13.77 23.40
C SER A 69 2.36 15.02 23.84
N LYS A 70 2.29 15.36 25.14
CA LYS A 70 3.09 16.45 25.72
C LYS A 70 4.58 16.12 25.75
N ASP A 71 4.92 14.85 25.91
CA ASP A 71 6.31 14.37 25.97
C ASP A 71 7.00 14.51 24.61
N LYS A 72 6.33 14.07 23.53
CA LYS A 72 6.85 14.20 22.16
C LYS A 72 6.53 15.56 21.51
N ASN A 73 5.66 16.37 22.13
CA ASN A 73 5.11 17.62 21.58
C ASN A 73 4.53 17.44 20.15
N GLN A 74 3.89 16.30 19.90
CA GLN A 74 3.36 15.86 18.60
C GLN A 74 2.10 15.03 18.78
N TYR A 75 1.30 14.87 17.73
CA TYR A 75 0.18 13.92 17.71
C TYR A 75 0.70 12.50 17.52
N VAL A 76 0.17 11.58 18.31
CA VAL A 76 0.51 10.16 18.34
C VAL A 76 -0.76 9.32 18.15
N ILE A 77 -0.59 8.09 17.69
CA ILE A 77 -1.65 7.09 17.65
C ILE A 77 -1.18 5.88 18.45
N LEU A 78 -1.82 5.64 19.59
CA LEU A 78 -1.44 4.64 20.59
C LEU A 78 -2.40 3.45 20.56
N GLY A 79 -1.93 2.26 20.94
CA GLY A 79 -2.74 1.03 21.02
C GLY A 79 -3.34 0.63 19.68
N VAL A 80 -2.48 0.27 18.72
CA VAL A 80 -2.87 -0.11 17.36
C VAL A 80 -2.24 -1.45 16.98
N THR A 81 -2.77 -2.06 15.93
CA THR A 81 -2.14 -3.13 15.17
C THR A 81 -1.88 -2.61 13.76
N GLY A 82 -0.65 -2.75 13.26
CA GLY A 82 -0.32 -2.42 11.87
C GLY A 82 -0.71 -3.57 10.92
N PRO A 83 -0.40 -3.47 9.62
CA PRO A 83 -0.49 -4.61 8.71
C PRO A 83 0.28 -5.84 9.21
N ASN A 84 1.36 -5.64 9.96
CA ASN A 84 2.03 -6.74 10.66
C ASN A 84 1.24 -7.13 11.93
N GLU A 85 0.33 -8.08 11.78
CA GLU A 85 -0.48 -8.61 12.90
C GLU A 85 0.33 -9.37 13.97
N TYR A 86 1.64 -9.60 13.76
CA TYR A 86 2.53 -10.09 14.83
C TYR A 86 3.02 -8.97 15.77
N GLU A 87 2.38 -7.81 15.70
CA GLU A 87 2.58 -6.69 16.62
C GLU A 87 1.19 -6.16 17.02
N ASN A 88 0.79 -6.41 18.26
CA ASN A 88 -0.53 -5.97 18.76
C ASN A 88 -0.37 -4.97 19.90
N ASN A 89 -1.36 -4.08 20.03
CA ASN A 89 -1.38 -3.03 21.04
C ASN A 89 -0.10 -2.17 21.07
N ILE A 90 0.50 -1.96 19.90
CA ILE A 90 1.72 -1.17 19.73
C ILE A 90 1.39 0.33 19.63
N ASN A 91 2.42 1.16 19.75
CA ASN A 91 2.30 2.61 19.66
C ASN A 91 3.02 3.15 18.44
N ASN A 92 2.39 4.13 17.79
CA ASN A 92 2.97 4.89 16.69
C ASN A 92 3.43 4.01 15.53
N ASN A 93 2.60 3.03 15.11
CA ASN A 93 2.89 2.27 13.90
C ASN A 93 3.11 3.25 12.72
N PHE A 94 4.29 3.18 12.07
CA PHE A 94 4.68 4.20 11.08
C PHE A 94 3.66 4.30 9.94
N TYR A 95 3.25 3.17 9.38
CA TYR A 95 2.27 3.15 8.29
C TYR A 95 0.91 3.71 8.72
N THR A 96 0.42 3.32 9.90
CA THR A 96 -0.86 3.81 10.45
C THR A 96 -0.83 5.32 10.65
N ASN A 97 0.23 5.86 11.25
CA ASN A 97 0.37 7.31 11.43
C ASN A 97 0.45 8.01 10.06
N TYR A 98 1.16 7.43 9.09
CA TYR A 98 1.38 8.04 7.79
C TYR A 98 0.09 8.10 6.99
N ILE A 99 -0.65 6.98 6.93
CA ILE A 99 -1.92 6.93 6.21
C ILE A 99 -2.99 7.77 6.90
N ALA A 100 -2.97 7.92 8.22
CA ALA A 100 -3.85 8.83 8.95
C ALA A 100 -3.62 10.30 8.54
N LYS A 101 -2.36 10.74 8.54
CA LYS A 101 -1.97 12.07 8.04
C LYS A 101 -2.42 12.25 6.59
N TRP A 102 -2.11 11.28 5.73
CA TRP A 102 -2.44 11.33 4.31
C TRP A 102 -3.95 11.43 4.07
N CYS A 103 -4.78 10.68 4.81
CA CYS A 103 -6.24 10.77 4.70
C CYS A 103 -6.78 12.17 5.04
N ILE A 104 -6.24 12.81 6.08
CA ILE A 104 -6.65 14.16 6.46
C ILE A 104 -6.27 15.16 5.36
N ASP A 105 -5.04 15.08 4.87
CA ASP A 105 -4.55 15.96 3.81
C ASP A 105 -5.36 15.79 2.52
N TYR A 106 -5.60 14.53 2.11
CA TYR A 106 -6.38 14.23 0.92
C TYR A 106 -7.84 14.68 1.06
N ALA A 107 -8.48 14.47 2.22
CA ALA A 107 -9.83 14.97 2.46
C ALA A 107 -9.91 16.49 2.35
N GLU A 108 -8.96 17.22 2.95
CA GLU A 108 -8.88 18.69 2.84
C GLU A 108 -8.71 19.14 1.37
N GLU A 109 -7.82 18.50 0.63
CA GLU A 109 -7.59 18.77 -0.79
C GLU A 109 -8.87 18.58 -1.60
N GLN A 110 -9.58 17.47 -1.41
CA GLN A 110 -10.82 17.18 -2.13
C GLN A 110 -11.95 18.14 -1.73
N ILE A 111 -12.06 18.54 -0.45
CA ILE A 111 -13.02 19.59 -0.03
C ILE A 111 -12.76 20.88 -0.82
N LYS A 112 -11.50 21.33 -0.89
CA LYS A 112 -11.13 22.55 -1.62
C LYS A 112 -11.42 22.44 -3.12
N LYS A 113 -11.05 21.32 -3.74
CA LYS A 113 -11.29 21.07 -5.17
C LYS A 113 -12.78 21.02 -5.50
N VAL A 114 -13.58 20.31 -4.70
CA VAL A 114 -15.05 20.25 -4.87
C VAL A 114 -15.71 21.60 -4.62
N ALA A 115 -15.21 22.42 -3.70
CA ALA A 115 -15.72 23.78 -3.50
C ALA A 115 -15.60 24.66 -4.74
N VAL A 116 -14.50 24.51 -5.49
CA VAL A 116 -14.21 25.30 -6.71
C VAL A 116 -14.92 24.71 -7.93
N GLU A 117 -14.79 23.41 -8.16
CA GLU A 117 -15.22 22.76 -9.39
C GLU A 117 -16.67 22.26 -9.35
N TYR A 118 -17.22 21.98 -8.15
CA TYR A 118 -18.56 21.40 -7.95
C TYR A 118 -19.32 22.08 -6.78
N PRO A 119 -19.56 23.41 -6.85
CA PRO A 119 -20.07 24.19 -5.72
C PRO A 119 -21.46 23.74 -5.21
N ALA A 120 -22.31 23.19 -6.08
CA ALA A 120 -23.62 22.66 -5.69
C ALA A 120 -23.48 21.39 -4.82
N ASP A 121 -22.61 20.46 -5.22
CA ASP A 121 -22.31 19.27 -4.42
C ASP A 121 -21.60 19.62 -3.13
N HIS A 122 -20.63 20.56 -3.19
CA HIS A 122 -19.96 21.06 -2.00
C HIS A 122 -20.97 21.56 -0.95
N LYS A 123 -21.91 22.43 -1.35
CA LYS A 123 -22.96 22.95 -0.46
C LYS A 123 -23.81 21.81 0.11
N ARG A 124 -24.32 20.92 -0.75
CA ARG A 124 -25.13 19.76 -0.34
C ARG A 124 -24.41 18.89 0.69
N ILE A 125 -23.13 18.61 0.48
CA ILE A 125 -22.32 17.74 1.34
C ILE A 125 -22.06 18.43 2.68
N LEU A 126 -21.59 19.68 2.68
CA LEU A 126 -21.31 20.42 3.91
C LEU A 126 -22.56 20.58 4.79
N GLU A 127 -23.72 20.85 4.18
CA GLU A 127 -25.00 20.93 4.89
C GLU A 127 -25.39 19.56 5.48
N LYS A 128 -25.24 18.48 4.72
CA LYS A 128 -25.57 17.12 5.17
C LYS A 128 -24.67 16.64 6.32
N VAL A 129 -23.36 16.86 6.21
CA VAL A 129 -22.39 16.35 7.20
C VAL A 129 -22.11 17.36 8.31
N ASN A 130 -22.68 18.56 8.23
CA ASN A 130 -22.48 19.69 9.15
C ASN A 130 -20.98 19.95 9.41
N LEU A 131 -20.21 20.13 8.34
CA LEU A 131 -18.75 20.34 8.42
C LEU A 131 -18.42 21.84 8.49
N SER A 132 -17.60 22.22 9.47
CA SER A 132 -17.16 23.61 9.68
C SER A 132 -15.69 23.82 9.28
N ALA A 133 -15.32 25.06 8.96
CA ALA A 133 -13.92 25.41 8.70
C ALA A 133 -13.01 25.19 9.92
N THR A 134 -13.51 25.44 11.13
CA THR A 134 -12.79 25.18 12.39
C THR A 134 -12.47 23.71 12.58
N GLU A 135 -13.39 22.83 12.21
CA GLU A 135 -13.18 21.38 12.26
C GLU A 135 -12.06 20.95 11.30
N ILE A 136 -12.06 21.45 10.06
CA ILE A 136 -10.99 21.18 9.09
C ILE A 136 -9.63 21.67 9.61
N GLN A 137 -9.57 22.86 10.22
CA GLN A 137 -8.34 23.38 10.83
C GLN A 137 -7.83 22.49 11.97
N ALA A 138 -8.72 21.94 12.79
CA ALA A 138 -8.36 21.01 13.86
C ALA A 138 -7.79 19.70 13.29
N TRP A 139 -8.37 19.15 12.22
CA TRP A 139 -7.81 18.00 11.52
C TRP A 139 -6.40 18.29 11.00
N LYS A 140 -6.20 19.46 10.37
CA LYS A 140 -4.90 19.85 9.83
C LYS A 140 -3.82 19.99 10.89
N LYS A 141 -4.19 20.39 12.10
CA LYS A 141 -3.24 20.40 13.23
C LYS A 141 -2.74 18.97 13.53
N VAL A 142 -3.62 17.97 13.52
CA VAL A 142 -3.24 16.55 13.69
C VAL A 142 -2.29 16.10 12.58
N ALA A 143 -2.63 16.37 11.32
CA ALA A 143 -1.83 15.96 10.17
C ALA A 143 -0.45 16.62 10.12
N ASN A 144 -0.38 17.93 10.40
CA ASN A 144 0.87 18.70 10.35
C ASN A 144 1.84 18.30 11.46
N ASP A 145 1.33 17.97 12.65
CA ASP A 145 2.13 17.68 13.83
C ASP A 145 2.15 16.17 14.17
N MET A 146 1.87 15.29 13.20
CA MET A 146 1.88 13.83 13.38
C MET A 146 3.31 13.32 13.65
N TYR A 147 3.44 12.40 14.61
CA TYR A 147 4.69 11.74 14.95
C TYR A 147 4.98 10.56 14.01
N PHE A 148 6.23 10.42 13.57
CA PHE A 148 6.73 9.26 12.82
C PHE A 148 7.98 8.74 13.51
N PRO A 149 7.98 7.49 14.00
CA PRO A 149 9.17 6.95 14.66
C PRO A 149 10.26 6.67 13.62
N PHE A 150 11.49 7.08 13.93
CA PHE A 150 12.61 7.06 12.99
C PHE A 150 13.93 6.81 13.72
N SER A 151 14.74 5.89 13.22
CA SER A 151 16.10 5.64 13.71
C SER A 151 17.10 6.44 12.88
N LYS A 152 17.77 7.40 13.51
CA LYS A 152 18.85 8.19 12.87
C LYS A 152 20.11 7.37 12.60
N GLU A 153 20.38 6.36 13.42
CA GLU A 153 21.56 5.50 13.29
C GLU A 153 21.44 4.58 12.07
N LEU A 154 20.25 3.98 11.90
CA LEU A 154 19.96 3.08 10.78
C LEU A 154 19.43 3.84 9.55
N ASP A 155 19.03 5.10 9.71
CA ASP A 155 18.41 5.94 8.67
C ASP A 155 17.17 5.27 8.04
N ILE A 156 16.29 4.76 8.91
CA ILE A 156 15.03 4.08 8.56
C ILE A 156 13.87 4.54 9.44
N TYR A 157 12.65 4.43 8.91
CA TYR A 157 11.44 4.54 9.73
C TYR A 157 11.29 3.29 10.57
N LEU A 158 10.90 3.43 11.83
CA LEU A 158 10.64 2.28 12.69
C LEU A 158 9.22 1.79 12.47
N GLN A 159 9.00 0.48 12.43
CA GLN A 159 7.65 -0.07 12.29
C GLN A 159 6.74 0.42 13.42
N GLN A 160 7.27 0.55 14.64
CA GLN A 160 6.61 1.14 15.80
C GLN A 160 7.63 1.66 16.83
N ASP A 161 7.16 2.40 17.84
CA ASP A 161 7.98 2.70 19.02
C ASP A 161 8.45 1.40 19.70
N GLY A 162 9.75 1.30 20.02
CA GLY A 162 10.35 0.14 20.71
C GLY A 162 10.70 -1.05 19.81
N PHE A 163 10.53 -0.99 18.48
CA PHE A 163 10.87 -2.11 17.59
C PHE A 163 12.33 -2.57 17.73
N LEU A 164 13.26 -1.62 17.88
CA LEU A 164 14.70 -1.92 17.99
C LEU A 164 15.12 -2.49 19.36
N ASP A 165 14.23 -2.51 20.36
CA ASP A 165 14.52 -3.12 21.67
C ASP A 165 14.39 -4.65 21.64
N LYS A 166 13.88 -5.21 20.54
CA LYS A 166 13.71 -6.65 20.32
C LYS A 166 15.05 -7.34 20.07
N ASP A 167 15.09 -8.65 20.29
CA ASP A 167 16.25 -9.48 19.92
C ASP A 167 16.26 -9.68 18.39
N LEU A 168 16.99 -8.80 17.69
CA LEU A 168 17.01 -8.71 16.22
C LEU A 168 17.80 -9.86 15.58
N VAL A 169 17.18 -11.05 15.52
CA VAL A 169 17.67 -12.21 14.78
C VAL A 169 17.00 -12.28 13.39
N PRO A 170 17.76 -12.17 12.28
CA PRO A 170 17.20 -12.29 10.92
C PRO A 170 16.58 -13.66 10.64
N VAL A 171 15.58 -13.71 9.75
CA VAL A 171 14.87 -14.95 9.36
C VAL A 171 15.81 -16.01 8.79
N LYS A 172 16.90 -15.60 8.12
CA LYS A 172 17.91 -16.53 7.60
C LYS A 172 18.61 -17.35 8.70
N ASP A 173 18.66 -16.83 9.92
CA ASP A 173 19.29 -17.43 11.09
C ASP A 173 18.26 -18.11 12.01
N LEU A 174 16.96 -17.99 11.71
CA LEU A 174 15.87 -18.73 12.35
C LEU A 174 15.88 -20.19 11.89
N ASP A 175 15.83 -21.12 12.86
CA ASP A 175 15.72 -22.54 12.56
C ASP A 175 14.47 -22.85 11.72
N LYS A 176 14.67 -23.42 10.53
CA LYS A 176 13.60 -23.80 9.60
C LYS A 176 12.62 -24.80 10.22
N SER A 177 13.05 -25.61 11.19
CA SER A 177 12.17 -26.53 11.92
C SER A 177 11.08 -25.80 12.72
N GLN A 178 11.28 -24.51 13.02
CA GLN A 178 10.36 -23.68 13.78
C GLN A 178 9.37 -22.90 12.90
N ARG A 179 9.40 -23.06 11.57
CA ARG A 179 8.49 -22.38 10.64
C ARG A 179 7.35 -23.28 10.11
N PRO A 180 6.14 -22.74 9.85
CA PRO A 180 5.75 -21.36 10.10
C PRO A 180 5.52 -21.08 11.59
N ILE A 181 5.82 -19.86 12.04
CA ILE A 181 5.84 -19.52 13.46
C ILE A 181 4.44 -19.40 14.06
N ASN A 182 3.41 -19.01 13.28
CA ASN A 182 2.01 -19.06 13.72
C ASN A 182 1.54 -20.46 14.16
N GLN A 183 2.09 -21.52 13.57
CA GLN A 183 1.70 -22.91 13.87
C GLN A 183 2.57 -23.56 14.96
N LYS A 184 3.74 -22.99 15.28
CA LYS A 184 4.77 -23.65 16.09
C LYS A 184 5.16 -22.90 17.36
N TRP A 185 4.87 -21.61 17.42
CA TRP A 185 5.21 -20.77 18.57
C TRP A 185 3.94 -20.40 19.34
N SER A 186 4.10 -20.13 20.63
CA SER A 186 3.07 -19.46 21.40
C SER A 186 2.95 -17.99 20.96
N TRP A 187 1.74 -17.43 21.01
CA TRP A 187 1.48 -16.08 20.49
C TRP A 187 2.32 -15.01 21.19
N ASP A 188 2.54 -15.11 22.50
CA ASP A 188 3.43 -14.21 23.25
C ASP A 188 4.87 -14.19 22.72
N ARG A 189 5.34 -15.33 22.19
CA ARG A 189 6.68 -15.44 21.59
C ARG A 189 6.71 -14.79 20.23
N VAL A 190 5.66 -14.96 19.43
CA VAL A 190 5.50 -14.27 18.15
C VAL A 190 5.53 -12.76 18.37
N LEU A 191 4.69 -12.24 19.27
CA LEU A 191 4.54 -10.79 19.52
C LEU A 191 5.83 -10.11 20.00
N ARG A 192 6.62 -10.74 20.87
CA ARG A 192 7.88 -10.13 21.35
C ARG A 192 9.07 -10.34 20.41
N SER A 193 8.93 -11.18 19.39
CA SER A 193 10.00 -11.45 18.41
C SER A 193 10.14 -10.30 17.40
N PRO A 194 11.24 -10.24 16.62
CA PRO A 194 11.38 -9.24 15.57
C PRO A 194 10.66 -9.64 14.28
N TYR A 195 9.99 -10.80 14.22
CA TYR A 195 9.49 -11.36 12.98
C TYR A 195 8.21 -10.67 12.51
N ILE A 196 8.19 -10.39 11.21
CA ILE A 196 7.13 -9.63 10.56
C ILE A 196 6.30 -10.56 9.69
N LYS A 197 4.98 -10.60 9.93
CA LYS A 197 4.02 -11.43 9.17
C LYS A 197 4.00 -11.03 7.70
N GLN A 198 3.86 -9.73 7.43
CA GLN A 198 3.68 -9.14 6.11
C GLN A 198 4.20 -7.71 6.01
N ALA A 199 4.23 -7.14 4.79
CA ALA A 199 4.67 -5.76 4.58
C ALA A 199 3.89 -4.76 5.47
N ASP A 200 4.61 -3.96 6.25
CA ASP A 200 4.06 -2.92 7.14
C ASP A 200 4.68 -1.55 6.80
N VAL A 201 5.92 -1.28 7.22
CA VAL A 201 6.68 -0.11 6.72
C VAL A 201 6.76 -0.16 5.20
N LEU A 202 7.05 -1.33 4.64
CA LEU A 202 7.09 -1.54 3.19
C LEU A 202 5.71 -1.37 2.52
N GLN A 203 4.60 -1.57 3.23
CA GLN A 203 3.27 -1.24 2.70
C GLN A 203 3.12 0.28 2.50
N CYS A 204 3.65 1.08 3.43
CA CYS A 204 3.69 2.54 3.30
C CYS A 204 4.47 2.97 2.06
N PHE A 205 5.68 2.42 1.87
CA PHE A 205 6.50 2.70 0.70
C PHE A 205 5.84 2.27 -0.61
N TYR A 206 5.04 1.20 -0.62
CA TYR A 206 4.32 0.77 -1.81
C TYR A 206 3.19 1.74 -2.18
N PHE A 207 2.36 2.17 -1.22
CA PHE A 207 1.26 3.11 -1.48
C PHE A 207 1.75 4.51 -1.85
N PHE A 208 2.84 4.96 -1.22
CA PHE A 208 3.35 6.33 -1.32
C PHE A 208 4.76 6.35 -1.89
N GLU A 209 5.05 5.50 -2.88
CA GLU A 209 6.38 5.33 -3.46
C GLU A 209 7.02 6.64 -3.92
N ASP A 210 6.22 7.56 -4.46
CA ASP A 210 6.65 8.87 -4.94
C ASP A 210 6.89 9.92 -3.84
N HIS A 211 6.56 9.61 -2.58
CA HIS A 211 6.86 10.45 -1.43
C HIS A 211 8.23 10.17 -0.81
N PHE A 212 8.89 9.08 -1.21
CA PHE A 212 10.17 8.66 -0.67
C PHE A 212 11.22 8.52 -1.79
N SER A 213 12.48 8.70 -1.43
CA SER A 213 13.59 8.42 -2.34
C SER A 213 13.81 6.91 -2.51
N LYS A 214 14.40 6.52 -3.64
CA LYS A 214 14.80 5.14 -3.89
C LYS A 214 15.80 4.62 -2.85
N GLU A 215 16.64 5.49 -2.28
CA GLU A 215 17.59 5.13 -1.23
C GLU A 215 16.90 4.90 0.12
N GLU A 216 15.90 5.69 0.48
CA GLU A 216 15.07 5.40 1.67
C GLU A 216 14.34 4.07 1.52
N LEU A 217 13.75 3.82 0.34
CA LEU A 217 13.14 2.53 0.03
C LEU A 217 14.14 1.40 0.19
N LYS A 218 15.36 1.55 -0.35
CA LYS A 218 16.40 0.53 -0.28
C LYS A 218 16.76 0.18 1.16
N ARG A 219 17.04 1.17 2.02
CA ARG A 219 17.43 0.94 3.42
C ARG A 219 16.31 0.26 4.21
N ASN A 220 15.08 0.74 4.06
CA ASN A 220 13.92 0.14 4.74
C ASN A 220 13.65 -1.27 4.21
N PHE A 221 13.72 -1.50 2.90
CA PHE A 221 13.53 -2.81 2.29
C PHE A 221 14.56 -3.83 2.79
N GLU A 222 15.85 -3.49 2.74
CA GLU A 222 16.92 -4.39 3.17
C GLU A 222 16.83 -4.73 4.67
N PHE A 223 16.40 -3.78 5.50
CA PHE A 223 16.17 -4.03 6.92
C PHE A 223 14.94 -4.94 7.14
N TYR A 224 13.76 -4.52 6.69
CA TYR A 224 12.50 -5.20 7.03
C TYR A 224 12.30 -6.54 6.32
N GLU A 225 12.77 -6.71 5.08
CA GLU A 225 12.70 -7.99 4.39
C GLU A 225 13.45 -9.07 5.17
N SER A 226 14.59 -8.73 5.80
CA SER A 226 15.40 -9.68 6.56
C SER A 226 14.69 -10.26 7.80
N PHE A 227 13.65 -9.58 8.28
CA PHE A 227 12.82 -10.00 9.42
C PHE A 227 11.44 -10.53 9.00
N THR A 228 11.09 -10.49 7.71
CA THR A 228 9.76 -10.87 7.23
C THR A 228 9.66 -12.38 6.97
N VAL A 229 8.74 -13.06 7.65
CA VAL A 229 8.50 -14.51 7.45
C VAL A 229 7.54 -14.80 6.29
N HIS A 230 6.79 -13.78 5.87
CA HIS A 230 5.76 -13.83 4.82
C HIS A 230 4.68 -14.89 5.12
N GLU A 231 4.22 -14.95 6.36
CA GLU A 231 3.14 -15.87 6.82
C GLU A 231 1.75 -15.26 6.57
N SER A 232 1.67 -14.46 5.51
CA SER A 232 0.43 -13.96 4.92
C SER A 232 0.59 -14.00 3.41
N SER A 233 -0.47 -14.41 2.73
CA SER A 233 -0.54 -14.51 1.27
C SER A 233 -0.37 -13.14 0.58
N LEU A 234 -0.63 -12.05 1.29
CA LEU A 234 -0.47 -10.66 0.81
C LEU A 234 0.99 -10.18 0.81
N SER A 235 1.88 -10.85 1.55
CA SER A 235 3.24 -10.36 1.77
C SER A 235 4.14 -10.42 0.52
N PRO A 236 4.24 -11.56 -0.21
CA PRO A 236 5.24 -11.69 -1.26
C PRO A 236 5.05 -10.74 -2.45
N CYS A 237 3.81 -10.38 -2.81
CA CYS A 237 3.58 -9.52 -3.99
C CYS A 237 4.15 -8.11 -3.79
N VAL A 238 3.95 -7.50 -2.61
CA VAL A 238 4.49 -6.18 -2.26
C VAL A 238 6.03 -6.20 -2.27
N HIS A 239 6.62 -7.27 -1.72
CA HIS A 239 8.07 -7.45 -1.72
C HIS A 239 8.64 -7.69 -3.13
N SER A 240 7.93 -8.43 -3.98
CA SER A 240 8.27 -8.62 -5.39
C SER A 240 8.35 -7.30 -6.14
N ILE A 241 7.32 -6.45 -5.97
CA ILE A 241 7.22 -5.14 -6.62
C ILE A 241 8.38 -4.24 -6.20
N GLN A 242 8.68 -4.16 -4.90
CA GLN A 242 9.77 -3.31 -4.39
C GLN A 242 11.15 -3.87 -4.71
N ALA A 243 11.35 -5.19 -4.67
CA ALA A 243 12.58 -5.83 -5.12
C ALA A 243 12.85 -5.53 -6.60
N ALA A 244 11.81 -5.58 -7.45
CA ALA A 244 11.92 -5.20 -8.85
C ALA A 244 12.29 -3.71 -8.98
N ALA A 245 11.64 -2.79 -8.25
CA ALA A 245 11.98 -1.37 -8.25
C ALA A 245 13.44 -1.09 -7.84
N LEU A 246 13.97 -1.88 -6.91
CA LEU A 246 15.34 -1.83 -6.38
C LEU A 246 16.39 -2.61 -7.20
N ASP A 247 16.03 -3.14 -8.37
CA ASP A 247 16.92 -3.93 -9.22
C ASP A 247 17.40 -5.27 -8.59
N LYS A 248 16.71 -5.75 -7.55
CA LYS A 248 16.96 -7.04 -6.89
C LYS A 248 16.19 -8.16 -7.60
N MET A 249 16.44 -8.35 -8.89
CA MET A 249 15.61 -9.18 -9.78
C MET A 249 15.50 -10.66 -9.38
N ASP A 250 16.56 -11.26 -8.85
CA ASP A 250 16.52 -12.65 -8.36
C ASP A 250 15.57 -12.78 -7.15
N MET A 251 15.55 -11.79 -6.24
CA MET A 251 14.60 -11.75 -5.12
C MET A 251 13.18 -11.49 -5.61
N ALA A 252 13.00 -10.53 -6.53
CA ALA A 252 11.70 -10.24 -7.12
C ALA A 252 11.08 -11.47 -7.78
N TYR A 253 11.88 -12.23 -8.54
CA TYR A 253 11.43 -13.47 -9.15
C TYR A 253 11.08 -14.56 -8.13
N THR A 254 11.88 -14.69 -7.06
CA THR A 254 11.60 -15.62 -5.96
C THR A 254 10.26 -15.30 -5.27
N PHE A 255 10.01 -14.02 -4.97
CA PHE A 255 8.73 -13.60 -4.40
C PHE A 255 7.56 -13.77 -5.36
N TYR A 256 7.78 -13.50 -6.66
CA TYR A 256 6.79 -13.77 -7.70
C TYR A 256 6.38 -15.25 -7.73
N LEU A 257 7.34 -16.19 -7.67
CA LEU A 257 7.02 -17.61 -7.62
C LEU A 257 6.17 -17.97 -6.41
N ARG A 258 6.49 -17.40 -5.24
CA ARG A 258 5.72 -17.62 -4.01
C ARG A 258 4.28 -17.12 -4.11
N THR A 259 4.03 -15.93 -4.67
CA THR A 259 2.65 -15.42 -4.86
C THR A 259 1.90 -16.17 -5.97
N SER A 260 2.55 -16.43 -7.11
CA SER A 260 1.90 -17.03 -8.28
C SER A 260 1.60 -18.52 -8.15
N ARG A 261 2.27 -19.20 -7.22
CA ARG A 261 2.11 -20.63 -6.98
C ARG A 261 1.64 -20.95 -5.55
N LEU A 262 1.17 -19.95 -4.81
CA LEU A 262 0.82 -20.09 -3.40
C LEU A 262 -0.12 -21.28 -3.15
N ASP A 263 -1.26 -21.31 -3.84
CA ASP A 263 -2.25 -22.39 -3.71
C ASP A 263 -1.83 -23.65 -4.47
N LEU A 264 -1.12 -23.51 -5.59
CA LEU A 264 -0.71 -24.65 -6.44
C LEU A 264 0.33 -25.55 -5.77
N ASP A 265 1.24 -24.95 -4.99
CA ASP A 265 2.31 -25.65 -4.27
C ASP A 265 2.07 -25.70 -2.75
N ASP A 266 0.92 -25.22 -2.29
CA ASP A 266 0.50 -25.14 -0.88
C ASP A 266 1.58 -24.56 0.05
N TYR A 267 2.14 -23.40 -0.33
CA TYR A 267 3.28 -22.78 0.38
C TYR A 267 3.00 -22.51 1.87
N ASN A 268 1.75 -22.17 2.20
CA ASN A 268 1.32 -21.85 3.57
C ASN A 268 0.78 -23.07 4.33
N LYS A 269 0.53 -24.21 3.65
CA LYS A 269 -0.08 -25.42 4.21
C LYS A 269 -1.50 -25.19 4.72
N GLU A 270 -2.28 -24.45 3.94
CA GLU A 270 -3.60 -23.93 4.30
C GLU A 270 -4.61 -24.04 3.14
N VAL A 271 -4.23 -24.62 1.99
CA VAL A 271 -5.12 -24.67 0.80
C VAL A 271 -6.40 -25.48 1.03
N GLU A 272 -6.42 -26.37 2.03
CA GLU A 272 -7.62 -27.12 2.43
C GLU A 272 -8.75 -26.22 2.96
N GLU A 273 -8.42 -25.01 3.42
CA GLU A 273 -9.39 -24.00 3.89
C GLU A 273 -9.98 -23.17 2.74
N GLY A 274 -9.41 -23.28 1.53
CA GLY A 274 -9.86 -22.60 0.32
C GLY A 274 -8.74 -21.83 -0.39
N CYS A 275 -9.08 -21.28 -1.57
CA CYS A 275 -8.13 -20.51 -2.36
C CYS A 275 -7.88 -19.12 -1.76
N HIS A 276 -6.64 -18.64 -1.81
CA HIS A 276 -6.26 -17.31 -1.36
C HIS A 276 -6.58 -16.24 -2.43
N ILE A 277 -7.85 -15.86 -2.55
CA ILE A 277 -8.37 -14.99 -3.63
C ILE A 277 -7.59 -13.67 -3.75
N THR A 278 -7.23 -13.03 -2.64
CA THR A 278 -6.48 -11.76 -2.66
C THR A 278 -5.03 -11.94 -3.14
N SER A 279 -4.40 -13.09 -2.89
CA SER A 279 -3.07 -13.43 -3.41
C SER A 279 -3.05 -13.55 -4.94
N MET A 280 -4.17 -14.00 -5.54
CA MET A 280 -4.29 -14.09 -6.99
C MET A 280 -4.18 -12.71 -7.66
N ALA A 281 -4.71 -11.65 -7.03
CA ALA A 281 -4.50 -10.29 -7.49
C ALA A 281 -3.03 -9.87 -7.36
N GLY A 282 -2.36 -10.27 -6.27
CA GLY A 282 -0.93 -10.06 -6.05
C GLY A 282 -0.02 -10.64 -7.15
N THR A 283 -0.45 -11.74 -7.77
CA THR A 283 0.26 -12.34 -8.92
C THR A 283 0.26 -11.40 -10.14
N TRP A 284 -0.91 -10.82 -10.47
CA TRP A 284 -1.04 -9.85 -11.56
C TRP A 284 -0.25 -8.58 -11.25
N MET A 285 -0.36 -8.07 -10.02
CA MET A 285 0.36 -6.87 -9.56
C MET A 285 1.88 -7.04 -9.69
N SER A 286 2.41 -8.21 -9.34
CA SER A 286 3.85 -8.50 -9.47
C SER A 286 4.34 -8.43 -10.92
N ILE A 287 3.49 -8.79 -11.90
CA ILE A 287 3.83 -8.68 -13.33
C ILE A 287 3.73 -7.23 -13.79
N VAL A 288 2.63 -6.54 -13.47
CA VAL A 288 2.33 -5.23 -14.05
C VAL A 288 3.05 -4.10 -13.32
N GLU A 289 2.94 -4.05 -12.00
CA GLU A 289 3.56 -3.03 -11.16
C GLU A 289 4.98 -3.40 -10.74
N GLY A 290 5.30 -4.70 -10.65
CA GLY A 290 6.66 -5.16 -10.36
C GLY A 290 7.51 -5.14 -11.62
N PHE A 291 7.44 -6.21 -12.42
CA PHE A 291 8.28 -6.36 -13.62
C PHE A 291 8.00 -5.33 -14.70
N GLY A 292 6.74 -5.00 -14.97
CA GLY A 292 6.37 -3.92 -15.88
C GLY A 292 6.75 -2.52 -15.37
N GLY A 293 6.97 -2.37 -14.06
CA GLY A 293 7.25 -1.09 -13.42
C GLY A 293 6.14 -0.06 -13.65
N MET A 294 4.89 -0.51 -13.82
CA MET A 294 3.76 0.37 -14.15
C MET A 294 3.41 1.27 -12.96
N ARG A 295 3.35 2.59 -13.18
CA ARG A 295 2.84 3.57 -12.21
C ARG A 295 1.95 4.58 -12.92
N VAL A 296 1.02 5.18 -12.19
CA VAL A 296 0.31 6.38 -12.65
C VAL A 296 0.87 7.58 -11.90
N LYS A 297 1.48 8.52 -12.62
CA LYS A 297 2.04 9.76 -12.06
C LYS A 297 1.64 10.92 -12.95
N ASN A 298 1.22 12.04 -12.36
CA ASN A 298 0.79 13.24 -13.11
C ASN A 298 -0.20 12.92 -14.25
N ASP A 299 -1.23 12.09 -13.96
CA ASP A 299 -2.23 11.63 -14.93
C ASP A 299 -1.71 10.83 -16.14
N GLN A 300 -0.46 10.35 -16.09
CA GLN A 300 0.18 9.60 -17.16
C GLN A 300 0.64 8.23 -16.69
N LEU A 301 0.71 7.28 -17.62
CA LEU A 301 1.31 5.97 -17.37
C LEU A 301 2.83 6.05 -17.48
N HIS A 302 3.49 5.55 -16.45
CA HIS A 302 4.93 5.37 -16.38
C HIS A 302 5.26 3.89 -16.36
N PHE A 303 6.34 3.51 -17.03
CA PHE A 303 6.86 2.14 -17.06
C PHE A 303 8.37 2.15 -16.80
N SER A 304 8.84 1.12 -16.09
CA SER A 304 10.27 0.80 -15.96
C SER A 304 10.45 -0.71 -16.10
N PRO A 305 10.26 -1.25 -17.33
CA PRO A 305 10.14 -2.68 -17.56
C PRO A 305 11.45 -3.42 -17.25
N LYS A 306 11.32 -4.59 -16.61
CA LYS A 306 12.40 -5.51 -16.26
C LYS A 306 11.95 -6.92 -16.54
N ILE A 307 12.88 -7.77 -16.96
CA ILE A 307 12.61 -9.17 -17.28
C ILE A 307 13.49 -10.09 -16.43
N PRO A 308 12.91 -11.07 -15.71
CA PRO A 308 13.66 -12.15 -15.08
C PRO A 308 14.44 -12.96 -16.12
N LYS A 309 15.64 -13.43 -15.77
CA LYS A 309 16.50 -14.24 -16.65
C LYS A 309 15.85 -15.57 -17.07
N GLU A 310 14.89 -16.04 -16.28
CA GLU A 310 14.14 -17.29 -16.48
C GLU A 310 13.08 -17.19 -17.58
N TRP A 311 12.72 -15.97 -18.01
CA TRP A 311 11.67 -15.76 -19.01
C TRP A 311 12.25 -15.42 -20.37
N LYS A 312 11.59 -15.87 -21.44
CA LYS A 312 11.89 -15.38 -22.81
C LYS A 312 11.23 -14.04 -23.10
N GLY A 313 10.10 -13.77 -22.43
CA GLY A 313 9.32 -12.56 -22.56
C GLY A 313 8.00 -12.70 -21.82
N TYR A 314 7.35 -11.57 -21.59
CA TYR A 314 6.00 -11.51 -21.02
C TYR A 314 5.21 -10.37 -21.67
N SER A 315 3.89 -10.46 -21.62
CA SER A 315 3.02 -9.39 -22.10
C SER A 315 1.77 -9.29 -21.26
N PHE A 316 1.27 -8.07 -21.12
CA PHE A 316 0.02 -7.81 -20.42
C PHE A 316 -0.74 -6.68 -21.13
N LYS A 317 -2.04 -6.58 -20.85
CA LYS A 317 -2.89 -5.49 -21.27
C LYS A 317 -3.40 -4.74 -20.04
N ILE A 318 -3.47 -3.42 -20.12
CA ILE A 318 -4.18 -2.57 -19.15
C ILE A 318 -5.17 -1.69 -19.90
N ASN A 319 -6.31 -1.40 -19.28
CA ASN A 319 -7.20 -0.35 -19.75
C ASN A 319 -6.93 0.90 -18.92
N PHE A 320 -6.40 1.93 -19.56
CA PHE A 320 -6.19 3.24 -18.93
C PHE A 320 -7.03 4.27 -19.66
N ARG A 321 -8.04 4.81 -18.96
CA ARG A 321 -8.93 5.87 -19.47
C ARG A 321 -9.57 5.52 -20.84
N ASN A 322 -10.12 4.31 -20.93
CA ASN A 322 -10.75 3.73 -22.12
C ASN A 322 -9.81 3.40 -23.27
N GLN A 323 -8.49 3.42 -23.05
CA GLN A 323 -7.50 2.97 -24.01
C GLN A 323 -6.83 1.69 -23.51
N ILE A 324 -6.93 0.62 -24.31
CA ILE A 324 -6.27 -0.64 -23.99
C ILE A 324 -4.83 -0.57 -24.48
N LEU A 325 -3.89 -0.48 -23.56
CA LEU A 325 -2.45 -0.54 -23.84
C LEU A 325 -1.95 -1.97 -23.65
N LYS A 326 -1.35 -2.54 -24.69
CA LYS A 326 -0.59 -3.79 -24.62
C LYS A 326 0.89 -3.47 -24.44
N VAL A 327 1.49 -4.06 -23.41
CA VAL A 327 2.92 -4.03 -23.14
C VAL A 327 3.49 -5.40 -23.43
N SER A 328 4.56 -5.48 -24.21
CA SER A 328 5.29 -6.74 -24.45
C SER A 328 6.78 -6.52 -24.24
N VAL A 329 7.38 -7.36 -23.41
CA VAL A 329 8.77 -7.24 -22.96
C VAL A 329 9.49 -8.55 -23.28
N ASN A 330 10.66 -8.46 -23.88
CA ASN A 330 11.64 -9.55 -23.98
C ASN A 330 13.05 -9.00 -23.70
N HIS A 331 14.08 -9.84 -23.79
CA HIS A 331 15.47 -9.43 -23.52
C HIS A 331 16.03 -8.41 -24.52
N ASP A 332 15.46 -8.32 -25.72
CA ASP A 332 15.96 -7.46 -26.80
C ASP A 332 15.23 -6.11 -26.86
N LYS A 333 13.91 -6.11 -26.60
CA LYS A 333 13.05 -4.94 -26.76
C LYS A 333 11.81 -4.97 -25.86
N THR A 334 11.33 -3.77 -25.55
CA THR A 334 9.98 -3.54 -25.03
C THR A 334 9.14 -2.79 -26.06
N THR A 335 7.92 -3.26 -26.30
CA THR A 335 6.97 -2.61 -27.22
C THR A 335 5.68 -2.25 -26.52
N PHE A 336 5.13 -1.09 -26.87
CA PHE A 336 3.87 -0.55 -26.39
C PHE A 336 2.94 -0.33 -27.59
N THR A 337 1.76 -0.94 -27.57
CA THR A 337 0.78 -0.79 -28.65
C THR A 337 -0.61 -0.53 -28.10
N VAL A 338 -1.34 0.41 -28.68
CA VAL A 338 -2.72 0.72 -28.28
C VAL A 338 -3.70 -0.08 -29.13
N ASP A 339 -4.70 -0.67 -28.50
CA ASP A 339 -5.83 -1.33 -29.14
C ASP A 339 -6.93 -0.28 -29.41
N GLY A 340 -6.65 0.61 -30.35
CA GLY A 340 -7.48 1.77 -30.68
C GLY A 340 -6.83 2.65 -31.75
N ASP A 341 -7.52 3.71 -32.16
CA ASP A 341 -7.03 4.63 -33.20
C ASP A 341 -6.47 5.94 -32.63
N GLN A 342 -6.45 6.09 -31.30
CA GLN A 342 -5.82 7.21 -30.60
C GLN A 342 -4.47 6.79 -30.04
N ASP A 343 -3.48 7.66 -30.25
CA ASP A 343 -2.16 7.52 -29.64
C ASP A 343 -2.22 7.82 -28.14
N LEU A 344 -1.39 7.12 -27.37
CA LEU A 344 -1.25 7.30 -25.93
C LEU A 344 0.18 7.72 -25.60
N THR A 345 0.34 8.91 -25.01
CA THR A 345 1.62 9.35 -24.47
C THR A 345 1.88 8.66 -23.13
N ILE A 346 2.98 7.93 -23.04
CA ILE A 346 3.46 7.24 -21.85
C ILE A 346 4.89 7.69 -21.52
N VAL A 347 5.38 7.36 -20.33
CA VAL A 347 6.77 7.60 -19.94
C VAL A 347 7.46 6.26 -19.71
N VAL A 348 8.57 6.01 -20.39
CA VAL A 348 9.34 4.76 -20.27
C VAL A 348 10.76 5.11 -19.84
N ASN A 349 11.18 4.61 -18.67
CA ASN A 349 12.50 4.89 -18.09
C ASN A 349 12.82 6.41 -18.04
N GLY A 350 11.81 7.23 -17.73
CA GLY A 350 11.93 8.69 -17.67
C GLY A 350 11.77 9.43 -19.00
N ASN A 351 11.64 8.73 -20.13
CA ASN A 351 11.51 9.36 -21.45
C ASN A 351 10.07 9.27 -21.98
N PRO A 352 9.49 10.36 -22.51
CA PRO A 352 8.20 10.29 -23.21
C PRO A 352 8.24 9.39 -24.44
N VAL A 353 7.23 8.53 -24.59
CA VAL A 353 7.06 7.62 -25.73
C VAL A 353 5.60 7.68 -26.18
N ILE A 354 5.38 7.69 -27.49
CA ILE A 354 4.04 7.59 -28.08
C ILE A 354 3.75 6.12 -28.37
N ALA A 355 2.74 5.57 -27.72
CA ALA A 355 2.21 4.25 -28.04
C ALA A 355 1.09 4.38 -29.07
N SER A 356 1.25 3.71 -30.20
CA SER A 356 0.29 3.71 -31.33
C SER A 356 -0.21 2.30 -31.64
N LYS A 357 -1.20 2.18 -32.52
CA LYS A 357 -1.72 0.89 -32.99
C LYS A 357 -0.67 0.00 -33.64
N PHE A 358 0.24 0.62 -34.39
CA PHE A 358 1.36 -0.04 -35.05
C PHE A 358 2.66 0.31 -34.33
N VAL A 359 3.54 -0.68 -34.12
CA VAL A 359 4.88 -0.43 -33.59
C VAL A 359 5.64 0.40 -34.62
N GLN A 360 6.02 1.63 -34.28
CA GLN A 360 6.92 2.40 -35.13
C GLN A 360 8.29 1.71 -35.12
N ILE A 361 8.68 1.18 -36.28
CA ILE A 361 10.02 0.63 -36.51
C ILE A 361 10.89 1.83 -36.89
N ASN A 362 11.74 2.29 -35.97
CA ASN A 362 12.89 3.13 -36.29
C ASN A 362 14.14 2.26 -36.39
#